data_AF-A0A9C8FV01-F1
#
_entry.id   AF-A0A9C8FV01-F1
#
_cell.length_a   1.000
_cell.length_b   1.000
_cell.length_c   1.000
_cell.angle_alpha   90.00
_cell.angle_beta   90.00
_cell.angle_gamma   90.00
#
_symmetry.space_group_name_H-M   'P 1'
#
loop_
_entity.id
_entity.type
_entity.pdbx_description
1 polymer ?
#
loop_
_entity_poly.entity_id
_entity_poly.type
_entity_poly.pdbx_seq_one_letter_code
_entity_poly.pdbx_strand_id
1 'polypeptide(L)' 'MSEYFFNFEKLKYLQEEKPEGCIICLVAEKSDQVVDLTVWENADFLVMVNLYPY' A
#
# COMPACT_ATOMS: atom_id res chain seq x y z
N MET A 1 12.90 -23.73 1.20
CA MET A 1 11.48 -23.46 0.81
C MET A 1 10.63 -22.92 1.97
N SER A 2 11.23 -22.28 2.99
CA SER A 2 10.48 -21.62 4.10
C SER A 2 10.84 -20.14 4.31
N GLU A 3 11.64 -19.54 3.42
CA GLU A 3 12.11 -18.14 3.59
C GLU A 3 11.07 -17.09 3.17
N TYR A 4 10.00 -17.46 2.48
CA TYR A 4 8.92 -16.53 2.10
C TYR A 4 7.91 -16.25 3.22
N PHE A 5 7.98 -16.97 4.34
CA PHE A 5 6.95 -16.89 5.39
C PHE A 5 7.20 -15.85 6.49
N PHE A 6 8.42 -15.30 6.58
CA PHE A 6 8.71 -14.17 7.46
C PHE A 6 9.11 -12.96 6.63
N ASN A 7 8.12 -12.36 5.95
CA ASN A 7 8.32 -11.02 5.39
C ASN A 7 8.34 -10.03 6.56
N PHE A 8 9.54 -9.71 7.05
CA PHE A 8 9.74 -8.74 8.14
C PHE A 8 9.16 -7.36 7.81
N GLU A 9 8.95 -7.02 6.54
CA GLU A 9 8.27 -5.79 6.15
C GLU A 9 6.76 -5.84 6.44
N LYS A 10 6.12 -7.02 6.39
CA LYS A 10 4.73 -7.17 6.85
C LYS A 10 4.60 -6.94 8.35
N LEU A 11 5.60 -7.36 9.14
CA LEU A 11 5.65 -7.07 10.57
C LEU A 11 5.79 -5.57 10.83
N LYS A 12 6.63 -4.89 10.03
CA LYS A 12 6.76 -3.44 10.07
C LYS A 12 5.39 -2.78 9.85
N TYR A 13 4.68 -3.11 8.76
CA TYR A 13 3.31 -2.63 8.48
C TYR A 13 2.30 -2.82 9.62
N LEU A 14 2.42 -3.90 10.39
CA LEU A 14 1.55 -4.15 11.55
C LEU A 14 1.88 -3.27 12.76
N GLN A 15 3.13 -2.80 12.87
CA GLN A 15 3.65 -2.04 14.00
C GLN A 15 3.66 -0.53 13.77
N GLU A 16 3.62 -0.05 12.52
CA GLU A 16 3.63 1.39 12.22
C GLU A 16 2.27 2.02 12.53
N GLU A 17 2.31 3.31 12.89
CA GLU A 17 1.09 4.10 13.02
C GLU A 17 0.41 4.21 11.65
N LYS A 18 -0.87 3.87 11.61
CA LYS A 18 -1.63 3.88 10.36
C LYS A 18 -2.20 5.27 10.12
N PRO A 19 -2.15 5.79 8.89
CA PRO A 19 -2.80 7.04 8.56
C PRO A 19 -4.29 6.94 8.82
N GLU A 20 -4.90 8.04 9.24
CA GLU A 20 -6.34 8.08 9.48
C GLU A 20 -7.11 8.00 8.16
N GLY A 21 -8.17 7.20 8.13
CA GLY A 21 -9.07 7.08 6.98
C GLY A 21 -8.82 5.88 6.06
N CYS A 22 -9.32 5.96 4.84
CA CYS A 22 -9.21 4.89 3.84
C CYS A 22 -7.90 5.01 3.05
N ILE A 23 -7.02 4.02 3.17
CA ILE A 23 -5.70 4.02 2.52
C ILE A 23 -5.78 4.15 0.98
N ILE A 24 -6.80 3.57 0.36
CA ILE A 24 -6.99 3.64 -1.11
C ILE A 24 -7.49 5.04 -1.52
N CYS A 25 -8.32 5.68 -0.70
CA CYS A 25 -8.74 7.07 -0.93
C CYS A 25 -7.55 8.02 -0.81
N LEU A 26 -6.68 7.82 0.18
CA LEU A 26 -5.47 8.62 0.33
C LEU A 26 -4.53 8.52 -0.87
N VAL A 27 -4.44 7.33 -1.50
CA VAL A 27 -3.71 7.15 -2.77
C VAL A 27 -4.39 7.92 -3.91
N ALA A 28 -5.72 7.83 -4.02
CA ALA A 28 -6.48 8.56 -5.04
C ALA A 28 -6.36 10.10 -4.88
N GLU A 29 -6.23 10.58 -3.65
CA GLU A 29 -6.05 11.99 -3.30
C GLU A 29 -4.59 12.46 -3.37
N LYS A 30 -3.64 11.58 -3.73
CA LYS A 30 -2.20 11.86 -3.78
C LYS A 30 -1.64 12.38 -2.44
N SER A 31 -2.15 11.85 -1.33
CA SER A 31 -1.67 12.15 0.01
C SER A 31 -0.24 11.65 0.23
N ASP A 32 0.58 12.44 0.89
CA ASP A 32 1.96 12.09 1.28
C ASP A 32 2.03 11.14 2.49
N GLN A 33 0.89 10.87 3.13
CA GLN A 33 0.77 9.96 4.28
C GLN A 33 0.86 8.47 3.89
N VAL A 34 0.75 8.14 2.60
CA VAL A 34 0.75 6.76 2.09
C VAL A 34 1.71 6.63 0.92
N VAL A 35 2.30 5.44 0.77
CA VAL A 35 3.12 5.13 -0.41
C VAL A 35 2.20 4.92 -1.61
N ASP A 36 2.36 5.76 -2.65
CA ASP A 36 1.64 5.61 -3.90
C ASP A 36 2.40 4.65 -4.84
N LEU A 37 1.82 3.47 -5.09
CA LEU A 37 2.31 2.46 -6.02
C LEU A 37 1.45 2.36 -7.29
N THR A 38 0.82 3.48 -7.68
CA THR A 38 0.02 3.58 -8.90
C THR A 38 0.89 3.37 -10.14
N VAL A 39 0.45 2.46 -11.01
CA VAL A 39 1.09 2.18 -12.31
C VAL A 39 0.32 2.78 -13.47
N TRP A 40 -0.96 3.07 -13.28
CA TRP A 40 -1.81 3.71 -14.26
C TRP A 40 -3.04 4.33 -13.60
N GLU A 41 -3.47 5.49 -14.10
CA GLU A 41 -4.68 6.16 -13.65
C GLU A 41 -5.40 6.86 -14.81
N ASN A 42 -6.72 7.01 -14.67
CA ASN A 42 -7.54 7.90 -15.48
C ASN A 42 -8.65 8.53 -14.62
N ALA A 43 -9.66 9.14 -15.25
CA ALA A 43 -10.74 9.84 -14.55
C ALA A 43 -11.60 8.94 -13.64
N ASP A 44 -11.70 7.65 -13.94
CA ASP A 44 -12.63 6.73 -13.27
C ASP A 44 -11.92 5.60 -12.51
N PHE A 45 -10.65 5.33 -12.81
CA PHE A 45 -9.91 4.18 -12.33
C PHE A 45 -8.48 4.50 -11.95
N LEU A 46 -8.01 3.78 -10.93
CA LEU A 46 -6.62 3.74 -10.49
C LEU A 46 -6.18 2.27 -10.38
N VAL A 47 -5.02 1.97 -10.95
CA VAL A 47 -4.39 0.65 -10.90
C VAL A 47 -3.08 0.78 -10.15
N MET A 48 -2.94 0.04 -9.06
CA MET A 48 -1.78 0.09 -8.18
C MET A 48 -1.28 -1.30 -7.83
N VAL A 49 0.01 -1.40 -7.54
CA VAL A 49 0.64 -2.62 -7.06
C VAL A 49 0.32 -2.80 -5.58
N ASN A 50 0.04 -4.03 -5.16
CA ASN A 50 -0.07 -4.36 -3.75
C ASN A 50 1.31 -4.26 -3.10
N LEU A 51 1.43 -3.44 -2.05
CA LEU A 51 2.66 -3.27 -1.28
C LEU A 51 3.23 -4.60 -0.76
N TYR A 52 2.36 -5.59 -0.49
CA TYR A 52 2.77 -6.93 -0.10
C TYR A 52 2.08 -7.99 -0.99
N PRO A 53 2.65 -8.30 -2.17
CA PRO A 53 2.08 -9.27 -3.09
C PRO A 53 2.03 -10.69 -2.50
N TYR A 54 1.23 -11.55 -3.13
CA TYR A 54 1.09 -12.96 -2.78
C TYR A 54 2.30 -13.77 -3.25
#